data_AF-A0A433BE52-F1
#
_entry.id   AF-A0A433BE52-F1
#
_cell.length_a   1.000
_cell.length_b   1.000
_cell.length_c   1.000
_cell.angle_alpha   90.00
_cell.angle_beta   90.00
_cell.angle_gamma   90.00
#
_symmetry.space_group_name_H-M   'P 1'
#
loop_
_entity.id
_entity.type
_entity.pdbx_description
1 polymer ?
#
loop_
_entity_poly.entity_id
_entity_poly.type
_entity_poly.pdbx_seq_one_letter_code
_entity_poly.pdbx_strand_id
1 'polypeptide(L)'
;KMLGSRLIHFVPRDNIVQHAELRRMTVIEYAPDSKQADEYRQLATKVHNNAGNGTIPTPITMDQLEDLLMEHGIMKQIDESQVGKAAVAA
;
A
#
# COMPACT_ATOMS: atom_id res chain seq x y z
N LYS A 1 15.80 -1.69 -1.45
CA LYS A 1 14.76 -2.74 -1.60
C LYS A 1 14.90 -3.72 -0.45
N MET A 2 14.16 -3.51 0.64
CA MET A 2 14.38 -4.28 1.88
C MET A 2 13.77 -5.68 1.80
N LEU A 3 12.60 -5.82 1.18
CA LEU A 3 11.86 -7.09 1.07
C LEU A 3 12.21 -7.93 -0.17
N GLY A 4 13.17 -7.51 -1.00
CA GLY A 4 13.45 -8.14 -2.30
C GLY A 4 12.35 -7.94 -3.37
N SER A 5 11.19 -7.41 -3.00
CA SER A 5 10.05 -7.15 -3.89
C SER A 5 10.01 -5.70 -4.41
N ARG A 6 9.00 -5.40 -5.24
CA ARG A 6 8.72 -4.08 -5.81
C ARG A 6 7.26 -3.70 -5.63
N LEU A 7 6.99 -2.41 -5.41
CA LEU A 7 5.65 -1.87 -5.54
C LEU A 7 5.27 -1.89 -7.02
N ILE A 8 4.43 -2.84 -7.42
CA ILE A 8 4.10 -3.07 -8.83
C ILE A 8 3.21 -1.97 -9.41
N HIS A 9 2.34 -1.39 -8.59
CA HIS A 9 1.49 -0.28 -8.95
C HIS A 9 0.99 0.44 -7.70
N PHE A 10 0.75 1.73 -7.81
CA PHE A 10 0.13 2.54 -6.77
C PHE A 10 -1.30 2.84 -7.22
N VAL A 11 -2.30 2.43 -6.44
CA VAL A 11 -3.71 2.68 -6.74
C VAL A 11 -4.15 3.94 -6.00
N PRO A 12 -4.56 5.01 -6.72
CA PRO A 12 -5.02 6.23 -6.07
C PRO A 12 -6.39 6.02 -5.40
N ARG A 13 -6.69 6.90 -4.46
CA ARG A 13 -7.98 6.91 -3.76
C ARG A 13 -8.97 7.75 -4.55
N ASP A 14 -10.04 7.11 -5.04
CA ASP A 14 -11.09 7.75 -5.82
C ASP A 14 -12.47 7.38 -5.24
N ASN A 15 -13.38 8.35 -5.18
CA ASN A 15 -14.72 8.16 -4.65
C ASN A 15 -15.59 7.28 -5.56
N ILE A 16 -15.23 7.14 -6.84
CA ILE A 16 -15.95 6.26 -7.77
C ILE A 16 -15.95 4.80 -7.30
N VAL A 17 -14.93 4.39 -6.54
CA VAL A 17 -14.84 3.05 -5.93
C VAL A 17 -16.04 2.80 -5.03
N GLN A 18 -16.37 3.74 -4.13
CA GLN A 18 -17.51 3.58 -3.23
C GLN A 18 -18.85 3.55 -3.99
N HIS A 19 -18.96 4.32 -5.08
CA HIS A 19 -20.17 4.34 -5.91
C HIS A 19 -20.38 3.01 -6.66
N ALA A 20 -19.30 2.37 -7.10
CA ALA A 20 -19.33 1.05 -7.71
C ALA A 20 -19.65 -0.04 -6.66
N GLU A 21 -19.00 0.03 -5.48
CA GLU A 21 -19.21 -0.91 -4.37
C GLU A 21 -20.66 -0.91 -3.85
N LEU A 22 -21.28 0.27 -3.71
CA LEU A 22 -22.71 0.39 -3.33
C LEU A 22 -23.65 -0.35 -4.29
N ARG A 23 -23.26 -0.47 -5.56
CA ARG A 23 -24.01 -1.20 -6.59
C ARG A 23 -23.58 -2.65 -6.75
N ARG A 24 -22.67 -3.13 -5.90
CA ARG A 24 -22.08 -4.49 -5.95
C ARG A 24 -21.43 -4.79 -7.30
N MET A 25 -20.85 -3.78 -7.95
CA MET A 25 -20.14 -3.91 -9.22
C MET A 25 -18.69 -3.46 -9.08
N THR A 26 -17.82 -3.94 -9.97
CA THR A 26 -16.46 -3.42 -10.07
C THR A 26 -16.44 -2.04 -10.72
N VAL A 27 -15.39 -1.24 -10.49
CA VAL A 27 -15.23 0.06 -11.16
C VAL A 27 -15.13 -0.09 -12.68
N ILE A 28 -14.54 -1.20 -13.16
CA ILE A 28 -14.42 -1.50 -14.60
C ILE A 28 -15.80 -1.69 -15.23
N GLU A 29 -16.73 -2.37 -14.55
CA GLU A 29 -18.09 -2.58 -15.03
C GLU A 29 -18.98 -1.34 -14.86
N TYR A 30 -18.86 -0.66 -13.73
CA TYR A 30 -19.69 0.51 -13.40
C TYR A 30 -19.34 1.74 -14.24
N ALA A 31 -18.05 2.00 -14.42
CA ALA A 31 -17.54 3.19 -15.10
C ALA A 31 -16.27 2.85 -15.89
N PRO A 32 -16.43 2.17 -17.06
CA PRO A 32 -15.30 1.67 -17.83
C PRO A 32 -14.36 2.76 -18.32
N ASP A 33 -14.84 3.98 -18.55
CA ASP A 33 -14.04 5.12 -19.03
C ASP A 33 -13.50 6.00 -17.89
N SER A 34 -13.61 5.54 -16.64
CA SER A 34 -13.09 6.27 -15.48
C SER A 34 -11.56 6.14 -15.36
N LYS A 35 -10.92 7.19 -14.83
CA LYS A 35 -9.48 7.16 -14.51
C LYS A 35 -9.12 5.98 -13.61
N GLN A 36 -9.96 5.70 -12.61
CA GLN A 36 -9.74 4.58 -11.71
C GLN A 36 -9.84 3.21 -12.42
N ALA A 37 -10.73 3.05 -13.41
CA ALA A 37 -10.77 1.84 -14.22
C ALA A 37 -9.47 1.65 -15.02
N ASP A 38 -8.90 2.73 -15.56
CA ASP A 38 -7.61 2.67 -16.27
C ASP A 38 -6.44 2.34 -15.35
N GLU A 39 -6.42 2.83 -14.11
CA GLU A 39 -5.42 2.40 -13.11
C GLU A 39 -5.50 0.89 -12.87
N TYR A 40 -6.71 0.32 -12.73
CA TYR A 40 -6.86 -1.13 -12.59
C TYR A 40 -6.43 -1.91 -13.84
N ARG A 41 -6.68 -1.39 -15.04
CA ARG A 41 -6.18 -2.01 -16.29
C ARG A 41 -4.67 -1.98 -16.35
N GLN A 42 -4.05 -0.85 -16.02
CA GLN A 42 -2.60 -0.72 -15.97
C GLN A 42 -1.99 -1.66 -14.91
N LEU A 43 -2.60 -1.77 -13.73
CA LEU A 43 -2.22 -2.76 -12.72
C LEU A 43 -2.25 -4.16 -13.31
N ALA A 44 -3.36 -4.54 -13.96
CA ALA A 44 -3.53 -5.86 -14.56
C ALA A 44 -2.45 -6.14 -15.62
N THR A 45 -2.15 -5.18 -16.49
CA THR A 45 -1.06 -5.29 -17.47
C THR A 45 0.31 -5.44 -16.79
N LYS A 46 0.59 -4.68 -15.74
CA LYS A 46 1.86 -4.77 -15.00
C LYS A 46 2.01 -6.12 -14.30
N VAL A 47 0.93 -6.65 -13.72
CA VAL A 47 0.90 -7.99 -13.12
C VAL A 47 1.12 -9.07 -14.18
N HIS A 48 0.42 -9.00 -15.31
CA HIS A 48 0.60 -9.94 -16.42
C HIS A 48 2.05 -9.94 -16.93
N ASN A 49 2.62 -8.76 -17.17
CA ASN A 49 3.99 -8.58 -17.62
C ASN A 49 5.04 -8.87 -16.53
N ASN A 50 4.63 -9.04 -15.27
CA ASN A 50 5.55 -9.50 -14.21
C ASN A 50 6.03 -10.93 -14.48
N ALA A 51 5.32 -11.70 -15.31
CA ALA A 51 5.76 -12.96 -15.91
C ALA A 51 6.38 -13.97 -14.94
N GLY A 52 5.88 -14.03 -13.69
CA GLY A 52 6.39 -14.96 -12.69
C GLY A 52 7.74 -14.56 -12.07
N ASN A 53 8.16 -13.29 -12.16
CA ASN A 53 9.30 -12.72 -11.42
C ASN A 53 9.00 -12.60 -9.91
N GLY A 54 8.56 -13.70 -9.31
CA GLY A 54 8.43 -13.84 -7.86
C GLY A 54 9.80 -14.01 -7.23
N THR A 55 10.09 -13.22 -6.20
CA THR A 55 11.28 -13.36 -5.37
C THR A 55 10.88 -13.96 -4.02
N ILE A 56 11.74 -14.78 -3.41
CA ILE A 56 11.56 -15.15 -2.00
C ILE A 56 11.81 -13.90 -1.16
N PRO A 57 10.82 -13.40 -0.40
CA PRO A 57 10.97 -12.18 0.37
C PRO A 57 11.95 -12.38 1.53
N THR A 58 12.73 -11.35 1.84
CA THR A 58 13.59 -11.30 3.03
C THR A 58 12.87 -10.51 4.12
N PRO A 59 12.47 -11.14 5.24
CA PRO A 59 11.84 -10.42 6.35
C PRO A 59 12.78 -9.33 6.88
N ILE A 60 12.21 -8.20 7.26
CA ILE A 60 12.90 -7.09 7.92
C ILE A 60 12.69 -7.18 9.43
N THR A 61 13.60 -6.61 10.22
CA THR A 61 13.44 -6.50 11.67
C THR A 61 12.44 -5.40 12.05
N MET A 62 12.01 -5.36 13.32
CA MET A 62 11.12 -4.30 13.81
C MET A 62 11.79 -2.93 13.74
N ASP A 63 13.05 -2.83 14.18
CA ASP A 63 13.83 -1.58 14.11
C ASP A 63 13.91 -1.03 12.68
N GLN A 64 14.14 -1.90 11.70
CA GLN A 64 14.17 -1.55 10.28
C GLN A 64 12.81 -1.04 9.76
N LEU A 65 11.71 -1.55 10.30
CA LEU A 65 10.37 -1.09 9.96
C LEU A 65 10.09 0.30 10.57
N GLU A 66 10.50 0.53 11.82
CA GLU A 66 10.36 1.82 12.50
C GLU A 66 11.17 2.91 11.80
N ASP A 67 12.42 2.61 11.42
CA ASP A 67 13.27 3.50 10.64
C ASP A 67 12.63 3.91 9.31
N LEU A 68 12.04 2.94 8.59
CA LEU A 68 11.36 3.19 7.31
C LEU A 68 10.17 4.13 7.48
N LEU A 69 9.38 3.95 8.54
CA LEU A 69 8.22 4.77 8.86
C LEU A 69 8.61 6.20 9.26
N MET A 70 9.74 6.36 9.95
CA MET A 70 10.32 7.66 10.30
C MET A 70 10.88 8.37 9.06
N GLU A 71 11.63 7.67 8.21
CA GLU A 71 12.21 8.21 6.97
C GLU A 71 11.13 8.75 6.01
N HIS A 72 10.01 8.02 5.89
CA HIS A 72 8.91 8.40 4.99
C HIS A 72 7.90 9.35 5.65
N GLY A 73 8.18 9.85 6.86
CA GLY A 73 7.39 10.87 7.55
C GLY A 73 6.00 10.41 8.00
N ILE A 74 5.77 9.10 8.09
CA ILE A 74 4.48 8.52 8.49
C ILE A 74 4.33 8.54 10.02
N MET A 75 5.44 8.42 10.75
CA MET A 75 5.50 8.63 12.20
C MET A 75 6.29 9.90 12.53
N LYS A 76 5.81 10.68 13.50
CA LYS A 76 6.64 11.70 14.15
C LYS A 76 7.79 10.97 14.85
N GLN A 77 9.01 11.54 14.84
CA GLN A 77 10.14 11.00 15.61
C GLN A 77 9.65 10.63 17.02
N ILE A 78 9.73 9.34 17.34
CA ILE A 78 9.41 8.88 18.68
C ILE A 78 10.56 9.38 19.55
N ASP A 79 10.23 10.23 20.53
CA ASP A 79 11.18 10.56 21.58
C ASP A 79 11.55 9.25 22.29
N GLU A 80 12.80 8.80 22.10
CA GLU A 80 13.31 7.54 22.64
C GLU A 80 13.09 7.42 24.16
N SER A 81 12.89 8.55 24.86
CA SER A 81 12.52 8.58 26.28
C SER A 81 11.10 8.05 26.59
N GLN A 82 10.26 7.82 25.58
CA GLN A 82 8.89 7.33 25.71
C GLN A 82 8.74 5.84 25.35
N VAL A 83 9.80 5.20 24.84
CA VAL A 83 9.79 3.77 24.51
C VAL A 83 9.59 2.96 25.80
N GLY A 84 8.57 2.09 25.81
CA GLY A 84 8.21 1.28 26.98
C GLY A 84 7.36 1.99 28.05
N LYS A 85 6.94 3.25 27.83
CA LYS A 85 5.99 3.95 28.71
C LYS A 85 4.56 3.74 28.23
N ALA A 86 3.71 3.20 29.11
CA ALA A 86 2.28 3.06 28.82
C ALA A 86 1.64 4.45 28.72
N ALA A 87 0.72 4.62 27.75
CA ALA A 87 -0.03 5.85 27.57
C ALA A 87 -0.95 6.21 28.76
N VAL A 88 -1.14 5.27 29.70
CA VAL A 88 -1.86 5.48 30.95
C VAL A 88 -1.06 4.81 32.07
N ALA A 89 -0.43 5.64 32.90
CA ALA A 89 -0.11 5.30 34.28
C ALA A 89 -1.02 6.17 35.16
N ALA A 90 -1.96 5.51 35.84
CA ALA A 90 -2.98 6.03 36.76
C ALA A 90 -4.13 6.83 36.15
#